data_AF-A0A972JCH0-F1
#
_entry.id   AF-A0A972JCH0-F1
#
_cell.length_a   1.000
_cell.length_b   1.000
_cell.length_c   1.000
_cell.angle_alpha   90.00
_cell.angle_beta   90.00
_cell.angle_gamma   90.00
#
_symmetry.space_group_name_H-M   'P 1'
#
loop_
_entity.id
_entity.type
_entity.pdbx_description
1 polymer ?
#
loop_
_entity_poly.entity_id
_entity_poly.type
_entity_poly.pdbx_seq_one_letter_code
_entity_poly.pdbx_strand_id
1 'polypeptide(L)'
;EVARGTLLAARVLEYQEAQRLPFEAVSEQIERQLRAERASELAREHGESLLSQLSAGEAPELEWSTIRRVQRATPTLPQRAMQAVFSAPSAELPAHVGVPVADGSFALYRIESVERAELDDDDPRLRTVADEYRARVADKDFDAFLASLRDQYKVEVRAAALRSDNP
;
A
#
# COMPACT_ATOMS: atom_id res chain seq x y z
N GLU A 1 9.26 29.71 2.64
CA GLU A 1 9.29 29.58 1.16
C GLU A 1 8.09 28.74 0.71
N VAL A 2 7.15 29.31 -0.07
CA VAL A 2 5.93 28.58 -0.53
C VAL A 2 6.14 27.93 -1.90
N ALA A 3 7.16 28.41 -2.64
CA ALA A 3 7.76 27.84 -3.84
C ALA A 3 9.17 28.43 -4.01
N ARG A 4 10.03 27.78 -4.81
CA ARG A 4 11.42 28.22 -5.03
C ARG A 4 11.51 29.71 -5.38
N GLY A 5 12.12 30.50 -4.50
CA GLY A 5 12.29 31.96 -4.69
C GLY A 5 11.12 32.85 -4.26
N THR A 6 10.07 32.29 -3.65
CA THR A 6 8.89 33.05 -3.18
C THR A 6 8.86 33.07 -1.65
N LEU A 7 9.18 34.23 -1.07
CA LEU A 7 9.07 34.51 0.36
C LEU A 7 7.66 35.03 0.68
N LEU A 8 7.00 34.38 1.63
CA LEU A 8 5.69 34.80 2.16
C LEU A 8 5.89 35.26 3.59
N ALA A 9 5.75 36.55 3.84
CA ALA A 9 5.66 37.10 5.19
C ALA A 9 4.18 37.28 5.53
N ALA A 10 3.66 36.44 6.44
CA ALA A 10 2.31 36.57 6.97
C ALA A 10 2.38 37.04 8.42
N ARG A 11 1.70 38.16 8.71
CA ARG A 11 1.49 38.64 10.09
C ARG A 11 0.10 38.19 10.54
N VAL A 12 0.04 37.42 11.63
CA VAL A 12 -1.24 37.04 12.24
C VAL A 12 -1.86 38.31 12.81
N LEU A 13 -2.91 38.82 12.15
CA LEU A 13 -3.64 40.02 12.57
C LEU A 13 -4.67 39.69 13.65
N GLU A 14 -5.26 38.50 13.59
CA GLU A 14 -6.25 38.01 14.53
C GLU A 14 -6.09 36.50 14.67
N TYR A 15 -5.95 36.02 15.92
CA TYR A 15 -5.79 34.60 16.22
C TYR A 15 -7.09 34.10 16.84
N GLN A 16 -7.80 33.22 16.12
CA GLN A 16 -8.91 32.48 16.70
C GLN A 16 -8.39 31.16 17.25
N GLU A 17 -8.54 30.96 18.56
CA GLU A 17 -8.23 29.69 19.20
C GLU A 17 -9.08 28.56 18.61
N ALA A 18 -8.50 27.36 18.51
CA ALA A 18 -9.21 26.18 18.04
C ALA A 18 -10.36 25.86 19.01
N GLN A 19 -11.61 26.10 18.58
CA GLN A 19 -12.80 25.81 19.37
C GLN A 19 -13.29 24.39 19.10
N ARG A 20 -13.70 23.69 20.16
CA ARG A 20 -14.39 22.41 20.02
C ARG A 20 -15.79 22.68 19.49
N LEU A 21 -16.14 22.04 18.37
CA LEU A 21 -17.50 22.05 17.86
C LEU A 21 -18.44 21.44 18.91
N PRO A 22 -19.62 22.04 19.15
CA PRO A 22 -20.61 21.48 20.06
C PRO A 22 -21.07 20.12 19.54
N PHE A 23 -21.36 19.19 20.46
CA PHE A 23 -21.77 17.82 20.11
C PHE A 23 -22.93 17.80 19.11
N GLU A 24 -23.90 18.69 19.26
CA GLU A 24 -25.07 18.80 18.36
C GLU A 24 -24.69 19.16 16.91
N ALA A 25 -23.57 19.85 16.70
CA ALA A 25 -23.08 20.17 15.35
C ALA A 25 -22.31 19.01 14.68
N VAL A 26 -21.85 18.03 15.45
CA VAL A 26 -21.03 16.90 14.96
C VAL A 26 -21.65 15.52 15.21
N SER A 27 -22.77 15.44 15.91
CA SER A 27 -23.43 14.19 16.31
C SER A 27 -23.74 13.31 15.10
N GLU A 28 -24.35 13.87 14.06
CA GLU A 28 -24.67 13.14 12.82
C GLU A 28 -23.42 12.64 12.08
N GLN A 29 -22.31 13.39 12.15
CA GLN A 29 -21.04 12.96 11.57
C GLN A 29 -20.45 11.80 12.36
N ILE A 30 -20.45 11.89 13.70
CA ILE A 30 -19.96 10.85 14.60
C ILE A 30 -20.78 9.57 14.43
N GLU A 31 -22.11 9.67 14.39
CA GLU A 31 -22.98 8.51 14.20
C GLU A 31 -22.73 7.82 12.86
N ARG A 32 -22.58 8.59 11.77
CA ARG A 32 -22.23 8.03 10.46
C ARG A 32 -20.87 7.34 10.48
N GLN A 33 -19.88 7.94 11.12
CA GLN A 33 -18.55 7.36 11.25
C GLN A 33 -18.58 6.05 12.05
N LEU A 34 -19.19 6.06 13.24
CA LEU A 34 -19.28 4.87 14.10
C LEU A 34 -20.06 3.74 13.41
N ARG A 35 -21.13 4.07 12.66
CA ARG A 35 -21.88 3.08 11.89
C ARG A 35 -21.02 2.47 10.79
N ALA A 36 -20.25 3.29 10.07
CA ALA A 36 -19.35 2.80 9.02
C ALA A 36 -18.22 1.93 9.60
N GLU A 37 -17.63 2.34 10.72
CA GLU A 37 -16.61 1.57 11.44
C GLU A 37 -17.15 0.21 11.88
N ARG A 38 -18.31 0.18 12.55
CA ARG A 38 -18.90 -1.09 13.00
C ARG A 38 -19.34 -1.99 11.85
N ALA A 39 -19.87 -1.41 10.77
CA ALA A 39 -20.21 -2.17 9.57
C ALA A 39 -18.97 -2.80 8.94
N SER A 40 -17.83 -2.09 8.91
CA SER A 40 -16.58 -2.60 8.38
C SER A 40 -16.00 -3.73 9.23
N GLU A 41 -16.05 -3.59 10.55
CA GLU A 41 -15.61 -4.65 11.48
C GLU A 41 -16.42 -5.93 11.27
N LEU A 42 -17.75 -5.83 11.19
CA LEU A 42 -18.63 -6.97 10.96
C LEU A 42 -18.39 -7.61 9.60
N ALA A 43 -18.20 -6.81 8.54
CA ALA A 43 -17.89 -7.32 7.21
C ALA A 43 -16.57 -8.09 7.19
N ARG A 44 -15.55 -7.60 7.91
CA ARG A 44 -14.26 -8.27 8.05
C ARG A 44 -14.37 -9.59 8.82
N GLU A 45 -15.02 -9.58 9.98
CA GLU A 45 -15.23 -10.79 10.80
C GLU A 45 -15.98 -11.87 10.01
N HIS A 46 -17.05 -11.49 9.31
CA HIS A 46 -17.82 -12.40 8.48
C HIS A 46 -16.99 -12.93 7.28
N GLY A 47 -16.26 -12.05 6.60
CA GLY A 47 -15.41 -12.42 5.47
C GLY A 47 -14.24 -13.35 5.86
N GLU A 48 -13.63 -13.13 7.02
CA GLU A 48 -12.60 -14.00 7.58
C GLU A 48 -13.16 -15.37 7.98
N SER A 49 -14.36 -15.41 8.54
CA SER A 49 -15.08 -16.66 8.83
C SER A 49 -15.33 -17.47 7.55
N LEU A 50 -15.85 -16.83 6.50
CA LEU A 50 -16.06 -17.47 5.20
C LEU A 50 -14.74 -17.94 4.56
N LEU A 51 -13.67 -17.14 4.66
CA LEU A 51 -12.36 -17.54 4.18
C LEU A 51 -11.83 -18.78 4.89
N SER A 52 -12.06 -18.89 6.21
CA SER A 52 -11.67 -20.06 6.99
C SER A 52 -12.43 -21.32 6.59
N GLN A 53 -13.74 -21.21 6.34
CA GLN A 53 -14.59 -22.30 5.84
C GLN A 53 -14.12 -22.76 4.45
N LEU A 54 -13.90 -21.81 3.53
CA LEU A 54 -13.38 -22.08 2.19
C LEU A 54 -11.99 -22.72 2.20
N SER A 55 -11.13 -22.33 3.15
CA SER A 55 -9.80 -22.91 3.32
C SER A 55 -9.85 -24.31 3.93
N ALA A 56 -10.89 -24.63 4.71
CA ALA A 56 -11.15 -25.97 5.24
C ALA A 56 -11.80 -26.91 4.22
N GLY A 57 -12.08 -26.44 3.00
CA GLY A 57 -12.75 -27.21 1.94
C GLY A 57 -14.27 -27.23 2.06
N GLU A 58 -14.85 -26.43 2.96
CA GLU A 58 -16.29 -26.21 3.00
C GLU A 58 -16.69 -25.29 1.83
N ALA A 59 -17.86 -25.55 1.24
CA ALA A 59 -18.40 -24.76 0.14
C ALA A 59 -19.64 -23.99 0.62
N PRO A 60 -19.47 -22.89 1.38
CA PRO A 60 -20.58 -22.01 1.72
C PRO A 60 -21.25 -21.50 0.44
N GLU A 61 -22.57 -21.33 0.50
CA GLU A 61 -23.38 -20.87 -0.63
C GLU A 61 -23.04 -19.39 -0.93
N LEU A 62 -22.14 -19.20 -1.90
CA LEU A 62 -21.61 -17.89 -2.31
C LEU A 62 -21.81 -17.69 -3.81
N GLU A 63 -22.34 -16.53 -4.17
CA GLU A 63 -22.46 -16.08 -5.55
C GLU A 63 -21.13 -15.52 -6.04
N TRP A 64 -20.46 -16.25 -6.93
CA TRP A 64 -19.18 -15.83 -7.50
C TRP A 64 -19.37 -15.02 -8.78
N SER A 65 -18.58 -13.96 -8.94
CA SER A 65 -18.51 -13.23 -10.21
C SER A 65 -17.93 -14.11 -11.32
N THR A 66 -18.17 -13.74 -12.59
CA THR A 66 -17.60 -14.42 -13.75
C THR A 66 -16.08 -14.55 -13.63
N ILE A 67 -15.56 -15.73 -13.97
CA ILE A 67 -14.13 -16.01 -14.01
C ILE A 67 -13.45 -15.05 -15.00
N ARG A 68 -12.37 -14.40 -14.56
CA ARG A 68 -11.57 -13.50 -15.38
C ARG A 68 -10.09 -13.80 -15.25
N ARG A 69 -9.35 -13.64 -16.34
CA ARG A 69 -7.89 -13.71 -16.33
C ARG A 69 -7.32 -12.39 -15.80
N VAL A 70 -6.44 -12.47 -14.80
CA VAL A 70 -5.74 -11.32 -14.23
C VAL A 70 -4.24 -11.49 -14.47
N GLN A 71 -3.57 -10.43 -14.92
CA GLN A 71 -2.13 -10.44 -15.21
C GLN A 71 -1.42 -9.44 -14.31
N ARG A 72 -0.22 -9.80 -13.83
CA ARG A 72 0.57 -8.92 -12.94
C ARG A 72 0.97 -7.60 -13.61
N ALA A 73 1.24 -7.63 -14.92
CA ALA A 73 1.65 -6.46 -15.70
C ALA A 73 0.49 -5.51 -16.04
N THR A 74 -0.76 -5.99 -15.97
CA THR A 74 -1.96 -5.23 -16.34
C THR A 74 -2.91 -5.21 -15.14
N PRO A 75 -2.77 -4.25 -14.21
CA PRO A 75 -3.58 -4.22 -13.01
C PRO A 75 -5.04 -3.93 -13.34
N THR A 76 -5.90 -4.92 -13.15
CA THR A 76 -7.37 -4.81 -13.31
C THR A 76 -8.11 -4.80 -11.96
N LEU A 77 -7.37 -4.96 -10.86
CA LEU A 77 -7.84 -4.96 -9.48
C LEU A 77 -7.16 -3.84 -8.68
N PRO A 78 -7.75 -3.40 -7.55
CA PRO A 78 -7.07 -2.53 -6.60
C PRO A 78 -5.72 -3.13 -6.15
N GLN A 79 -4.74 -2.28 -5.86
CA GLN A 79 -3.36 -2.70 -5.56
C GLN A 79 -3.28 -3.78 -4.46
N ARG A 80 -4.03 -3.62 -3.37
CA ARG A 80 -4.06 -4.61 -2.26
C ARG A 80 -4.61 -5.96 -2.71
N ALA A 81 -5.64 -5.95 -3.55
CA ALA A 81 -6.21 -7.18 -4.12
C ALA A 81 -5.24 -7.86 -5.09
N MET A 82 -4.57 -7.09 -5.96
CA MET A 82 -3.49 -7.61 -6.80
C MET A 82 -2.41 -8.28 -5.94
N GLN A 83 -1.95 -7.62 -4.89
CA GLN A 83 -0.92 -8.17 -4.02
C GLN A 83 -1.36 -9.47 -3.34
N ALA A 84 -2.57 -9.51 -2.78
CA ALA A 84 -3.08 -10.71 -2.10
C ALA A 84 -3.27 -11.89 -3.06
N VAL A 85 -3.92 -11.67 -4.22
CA VAL A 85 -4.16 -12.72 -5.22
C VAL A 85 -2.86 -13.31 -5.73
N PHE A 86 -1.87 -12.47 -6.04
CA PHE A 86 -0.59 -12.92 -6.56
C PHE A 86 0.42 -13.40 -5.51
N SER A 87 0.11 -13.27 -4.22
CA SER A 87 0.89 -13.83 -3.10
C SER A 87 0.29 -15.13 -2.56
N ALA A 88 -0.89 -15.53 -3.03
CA ALA A 88 -1.55 -16.75 -2.60
C ALA A 88 -0.73 -18.00 -2.95
N PRO A 89 -0.79 -19.06 -2.13
CA PRO A 89 -0.22 -20.35 -2.49
C PRO A 89 -0.85 -20.86 -3.79
N SER A 90 -0.02 -21.31 -4.73
CA SER A 90 -0.48 -21.88 -6.00
C SER A 90 -0.25 -23.39 -6.09
N ALA A 91 0.10 -24.04 -4.99
CA ALA A 91 0.41 -25.47 -4.97
C ALA A 91 -0.87 -26.32 -4.95
N GLU A 92 -1.87 -25.85 -4.20
CA GLU A 92 -3.19 -26.46 -4.08
C GLU A 92 -4.22 -25.46 -4.59
N LEU A 93 -5.02 -25.88 -5.56
CA LEU A 93 -6.06 -25.07 -6.19
C LEU A 93 -7.41 -25.80 -6.05
N PRO A 94 -8.52 -25.08 -5.84
CA PRO A 94 -8.62 -23.62 -5.82
C PRO A 94 -8.09 -22.97 -4.53
N ALA A 95 -7.32 -21.89 -4.67
CA ALA A 95 -6.85 -21.10 -3.53
C ALA A 95 -7.79 -19.92 -3.26
N HIS A 96 -8.05 -19.65 -1.99
CA HIS A 96 -8.95 -18.57 -1.56
C HIS A 96 -8.16 -17.49 -0.82
N VAL A 97 -8.43 -16.21 -1.11
CA VAL A 97 -7.85 -15.08 -0.37
C VAL A 97 -8.91 -14.03 -0.06
N GLY A 98 -8.83 -13.46 1.13
CA GLY A 98 -9.69 -12.36 1.57
C GLY A 98 -8.92 -11.05 1.71
N VAL A 99 -9.51 -9.94 1.30
CA VAL A 99 -8.89 -8.61 1.36
C VAL A 99 -9.89 -7.58 1.86
N PRO A 100 -9.56 -6.82 2.93
CA PRO A 100 -10.35 -5.66 3.33
C PRO A 100 -10.16 -4.53 2.32
N VAL A 101 -11.28 -3.95 1.89
CA VAL A 101 -11.34 -2.86 0.92
C VAL A 101 -11.44 -1.52 1.66
N ALA A 102 -10.93 -0.45 1.06
CA ALA A 102 -10.87 0.87 1.70
C ALA A 102 -12.26 1.49 2.00
N ASP A 103 -13.31 1.00 1.35
CA ASP A 103 -14.71 1.40 1.60
C ASP A 103 -15.32 0.70 2.83
N GLY A 104 -14.55 -0.13 3.52
CA GLY A 104 -14.96 -0.90 4.68
C GLY A 104 -15.55 -2.27 4.34
N SER A 105 -15.70 -2.62 3.06
CA SER A 105 -16.15 -3.96 2.65
C SER A 105 -15.03 -5.01 2.70
N PHE A 106 -15.38 -6.29 2.60
CA PHE A 106 -14.44 -7.40 2.53
C PHE A 106 -14.63 -8.17 1.23
N ALA A 107 -13.56 -8.30 0.44
CA ALA A 107 -13.58 -8.99 -0.84
C ALA A 107 -12.93 -10.37 -0.73
N LEU A 108 -13.64 -11.41 -1.20
CA LEU A 108 -13.12 -12.76 -1.34
C LEU A 108 -12.74 -13.02 -2.80
N TYR A 109 -11.59 -13.63 -3.02
CA TYR A 109 -11.11 -14.04 -4.33
C TYR A 109 -10.83 -15.54 -4.34
N ARG A 110 -11.33 -16.21 -5.40
CA ARG A 110 -11.06 -17.62 -5.68
C ARG A 110 -10.14 -17.72 -6.89
N ILE A 111 -9.06 -18.47 -6.74
CA ILE A 111 -8.02 -18.67 -7.75
C ILE A 111 -8.17 -20.09 -8.26
N GLU A 112 -8.65 -20.23 -9.50
CA GLU A 112 -8.88 -21.53 -10.15
C GLU A 112 -7.60 -22.10 -10.77
N SER A 113 -6.81 -21.24 -11.40
CA SER A 113 -5.63 -21.63 -12.16
C SER A 113 -4.56 -20.55 -12.09
N VAL A 114 -3.30 -20.98 -12.17
CA VAL A 114 -2.14 -20.10 -12.24
C VAL A 114 -1.28 -20.51 -13.43
N GLU A 115 -1.16 -19.62 -14.39
CA GLU A 115 -0.26 -19.78 -15.53
C GLU A 115 1.04 -19.01 -15.21
N ARG A 116 2.17 -19.72 -15.12
CA ARG A 116 3.49 -19.10 -15.05
C ARG A 116 4.04 -18.99 -16.46
N ALA A 117 4.42 -17.80 -16.87
CA ALA A 117 5.19 -17.63 -18.10
C ALA A 117 6.57 -18.26 -17.85
N GLU A 118 6.89 -19.31 -18.61
CA GLU A 118 8.26 -19.79 -18.73
C GLU A 118 9.00 -18.78 -19.61
N LEU A 119 10.03 -18.15 -19.04
CA LEU A 119 10.94 -17.29 -19.78
C LEU A 119 12.13 -18.15 -20.16
N ASP A 120 12.47 -18.18 -21.45
CA ASP A 120 13.71 -18.79 -21.90
C ASP A 120 14.91 -18.05 -21.30
N ASP A 121 16.01 -18.75 -21.02
CA ASP A 121 17.23 -18.16 -20.44
C ASP A 121 17.82 -17.01 -21.29
N ASP A 122 17.50 -16.98 -22.58
CA ASP A 122 17.95 -15.94 -23.52
C ASP A 122 16.90 -14.84 -23.77
N ASP A 123 15.82 -14.76 -22.96
CA ASP A 123 14.81 -13.72 -23.08
C ASP A 123 15.43 -12.33 -22.82
N PRO A 124 15.34 -11.38 -23.77
CA PRO A 124 15.90 -10.05 -23.62
C PRO A 124 15.38 -9.28 -22.39
N ARG A 125 14.19 -9.62 -21.87
CA ARG A 125 13.64 -9.04 -20.64
C ARG A 125 14.46 -9.42 -19.41
N LEU A 126 15.05 -10.61 -19.37
CA LEU A 126 15.94 -11.03 -18.27
C LEU A 126 17.18 -10.14 -18.19
N ARG A 127 17.71 -9.72 -19.34
CA ARG A 127 18.85 -8.79 -19.41
C ARG A 127 18.47 -7.42 -18.85
N THR A 128 17.31 -6.88 -19.24
CA THR A 128 16.81 -5.60 -18.70
C THR A 128 16.62 -5.65 -17.18
N VAL A 129 16.02 -6.71 -16.65
CA VAL A 129 15.82 -6.89 -15.21
C VAL A 129 17.17 -7.00 -14.47
N ALA A 130 18.13 -7.74 -15.05
CA ALA A 130 19.47 -7.87 -14.50
C ALA A 130 20.22 -6.52 -14.46
N ASP A 131 20.10 -5.71 -15.52
CA ASP A 131 20.71 -4.38 -15.60
C ASP A 131 20.11 -3.42 -14.58
N GLU A 132 18.78 -3.39 -14.44
CA GLU A 132 18.11 -2.61 -13.40
C GLU A 132 18.52 -3.04 -11.99
N TYR A 133 18.65 -4.35 -11.76
CA TYR A 133 19.09 -4.88 -10.48
C TYR A 133 20.52 -4.44 -10.17
N ARG A 134 21.44 -4.55 -11.13
CA ARG A 134 22.83 -4.09 -10.98
C ARG A 134 22.91 -2.60 -10.69
N ALA A 135 22.10 -1.77 -11.36
CA ALA A 135 22.04 -0.33 -11.08
C ALA A 135 21.63 -0.05 -9.63
N ARG A 136 20.56 -0.70 -9.14
CA ARG A 136 20.11 -0.54 -7.74
C ARG A 136 21.12 -1.02 -6.72
N VAL A 137 21.87 -2.08 -7.01
CA VAL A 137 22.96 -2.55 -6.15
C VAL A 137 24.11 -1.55 -6.14
N ALA A 138 24.52 -1.05 -7.32
CA ALA A 138 25.57 -0.05 -7.43
C ALA A 138 25.23 1.25 -6.67
N ASP A 139 23.98 1.72 -6.72
CA ASP A 139 23.53 2.88 -5.95
C ASP A 139 23.70 2.65 -4.44
N LYS A 140 23.33 1.46 -3.94
CA LYS A 140 23.49 1.10 -2.53
C LYS A 140 24.95 0.99 -2.11
N ASP A 141 25.79 0.39 -2.95
CA ASP A 141 27.23 0.27 -2.70
C ASP A 141 27.89 1.66 -2.66
N PHE A 142 27.48 2.56 -3.56
CA PHE A 142 27.96 3.94 -3.58
C PHE A 142 27.52 4.71 -2.33
N ASP A 143 26.27 4.59 -1.91
CA ASP A 143 25.77 5.19 -0.66
C ASP A 143 26.53 4.68 0.56
N ALA A 144 26.80 3.36 0.63
CA ALA A 144 27.58 2.75 1.70
C ALA A 144 29.04 3.22 1.69
N PHE A 145 29.65 3.36 0.52
CA PHE A 145 31.00 3.90 0.36
C PHE A 145 31.09 5.37 0.80
N LEU A 146 30.11 6.20 0.44
CA LEU A 146 30.04 7.58 0.92
C LEU A 146 29.82 7.64 2.43
N ALA A 147 28.99 6.76 2.99
CA ALA A 147 28.79 6.69 4.44
C ALA A 147 30.08 6.33 5.18
N SER A 148 30.86 5.37 4.68
CA SER A 148 32.13 4.97 5.31
C SER A 148 33.19 6.08 5.24
N LEU A 149 33.27 6.81 4.12
CA LEU A 149 34.15 7.97 4.01
C LEU A 149 33.75 9.09 4.98
N ARG A 150 32.45 9.38 5.10
CA ARG A 150 31.95 10.38 6.05
C ARG A 150 32.31 10.01 7.49
N ASP A 151 32.20 8.73 7.86
CA ASP A 151 32.59 8.26 9.19
C ASP A 151 34.11 8.37 9.42
N GLN A 152 34.93 7.91 8.47
CA GLN A 152 36.39 7.95 8.57
C GLN A 152 36.92 9.38 8.73
N TYR A 153 36.40 10.32 7.96
CA TYR A 153 36.81 11.73 8.00
C TYR A 153 35.99 12.56 8.99
N LYS A 154 35.14 11.92 9.82
CA LYS A 154 34.28 12.56 10.84
C LYS A 154 33.51 13.76 10.28
N VAL A 155 32.94 13.59 9.09
CA VAL A 155 32.18 14.64 8.40
C VAL A 155 30.84 14.78 9.10
N GLU A 156 30.72 15.79 9.95
CA GLU A 156 29.46 16.16 10.60
C GLU A 156 28.64 17.07 9.69
N VAL A 157 27.56 16.52 9.13
CA VAL A 157 26.56 17.32 8.44
C VAL A 157 25.69 18.02 9.48
N ARG A 158 26.01 19.29 9.76
CA ARG A 158 25.17 20.14 10.62
C ARG A 158 23.87 20.46 9.90
N ALA A 159 22.88 19.58 10.04
CA ALA A 159 21.55 19.75 9.44
C ALA A 159 20.86 21.07 9.83
N ALA A 160 21.25 21.69 10.96
CA ALA A 160 20.80 23.02 11.34
C ALA A 160 21.37 24.16 10.46
N ALA A 161 22.56 23.98 9.86
CA ALA A 161 23.16 24.95 8.93
C ALA A 161 22.80 24.68 7.46
N LEU A 162 22.28 23.48 7.15
CA LEU A 162 21.71 23.12 5.84
C LEU A 162 20.21 23.38 5.74
N ARG A 163 19.51 23.46 6.87
CA ARG A 163 18.34 24.32 6.95
C ARG A 163 18.87 25.71 6.67
N SER A 164 18.56 26.26 5.51
CA SER A 164 18.68 27.68 5.30
C SER A 164 17.82 28.32 6.39
N ASP A 165 18.48 28.80 7.45
CA ASP A 165 17.96 29.86 8.32
C ASP A 165 17.81 31.08 7.42
N ASN A 166 16.76 31.07 6.60
CA ASN A 166 16.26 32.22 5.91
C ASN A 166 14.85 32.43 6.47
N PRO A 167 14.60 33.56 7.16
CA PRO A 167 13.31 33.84 7.79
C PRO A 167 12.12 33.80 6.81
#